data_AF-A0ABD0NGP3-F1
#
_entry.id   AF-A0ABD0NGP3-F1
#
_cell.length_a   1.000
_cell.length_b   1.000
_cell.length_c   1.000
_cell.angle_alpha   90.00
_cell.angle_beta   90.00
_cell.angle_gamma   90.00
#
_symmetry.space_group_name_H-M   'P 1'
#
loop_
_entity.id
_entity.type
_entity.pdbx_description
1 polymer ?
#
loop_
_entity_poly.entity_id
_entity_poly.type
_entity_poly.pdbx_seq_one_letter_code
_entity_poly.pdbx_strand_id
1 'polypeptide(L)' 'QACTDEQCEDSDERFRDRLTQDNQTGSLTITNITTRDSGLYELRITSKSGRIRRKIFIVAVFG' A
#
# COMPACT_ATOMS: atom_id res chain seq x y z
N GLN A 1 -20.96 5.81 3.99
CA GLN A 1 -20.01 6.92 4.23
C GLN A 1 -18.97 6.84 3.13
N ALA A 2 -19.17 7.62 2.06
CA ALA A 2 -18.29 7.63 0.90
C ALA A 2 -17.01 8.39 1.23
N CYS A 3 -15.88 7.90 0.71
CA CYS A 3 -14.60 8.58 0.76
C CYS A 3 -14.77 10.00 0.20
N THR A 4 -14.32 11.01 0.93
CA THR A 4 -14.30 12.40 0.46
C THR A 4 -13.08 12.62 -0.42
N ASP A 5 -13.33 13.07 -1.65
CA ASP A 5 -12.46 13.16 -2.83
C ASP A 5 -11.18 14.01 -2.72
N GLU A 6 -10.70 14.39 -1.54
CA GLU A 6 -9.49 15.22 -1.40
C GLU A 6 -8.28 14.48 -0.78
N GLN A 7 -8.39 13.16 -0.61
CA GLN A 7 -7.29 12.32 -0.11
C GLN A 7 -7.10 10.99 -0.85
N CYS A 8 -7.74 10.84 -2.03
CA CYS A 8 -7.56 9.69 -2.92
C CYS A 8 -6.79 10.04 -4.20
N GLU A 9 -6.24 11.25 -4.34
CA GLU A 9 -5.50 11.67 -5.54
C GLU A 9 -4.06 11.13 -5.65
N ASP A 10 -3.62 10.29 -4.70
CA ASP A 10 -2.30 9.64 -4.76
C ASP A 10 -2.38 8.15 -4.40
N SER A 11 -3.52 7.53 -4.71
CA SER A 11 -3.56 6.07 -4.76
C SER A 11 -2.76 5.69 -6.00
N ASP A 12 -1.46 5.41 -5.84
CA ASP A 12 -0.62 4.79 -6.86
C ASP A 12 -1.46 3.83 -7.70
N GLU A 13 -1.90 4.26 -8.89
CA GLU A 13 -2.81 3.47 -9.74
C GLU A 13 -2.20 2.11 -10.06
N ARG A 14 -0.87 2.01 -9.91
CA ARG A 14 -0.06 0.80 -9.94
C ARG A 14 -0.67 -0.36 -9.15
N PHE A 15 -1.30 -0.11 -8.00
CA PHE A 15 -1.83 -1.17 -7.14
C PHE A 15 -3.35 -1.30 -7.18
N ARG A 16 -4.02 -0.47 -8.00
CA ARG A 16 -5.45 -0.56 -8.24
C ARG A 16 -5.80 -1.97 -8.73
N ASP A 17 -6.87 -2.53 -8.18
CA ASP A 17 -7.39 -3.88 -8.44
C ASP A 17 -6.47 -5.06 -8.05
N ARG A 18 -5.23 -4.80 -7.60
CA ARG A 18 -4.26 -5.83 -7.21
C ARG A 18 -3.93 -5.85 -5.71
N LEU A 19 -4.13 -4.74 -5.01
CA LEU A 19 -3.93 -4.61 -3.57
C LEU A 19 -5.17 -5.06 -2.78
N THR A 20 -4.98 -6.00 -1.86
CA THR A 20 -5.99 -6.45 -0.91
C THR A 20 -5.51 -6.25 0.52
N GLN A 21 -6.44 -5.93 1.42
CA GLN A 21 -6.17 -5.77 2.85
C GLN A 21 -6.89 -6.87 3.65
N ASP A 22 -6.16 -7.53 4.52
CA ASP A 22 -6.71 -8.44 5.52
C ASP A 22 -7.17 -7.63 6.74
N ASN A 23 -8.49 -7.63 7.00
CA ASN A 23 -9.09 -6.83 8.08
C ASN A 23 -8.83 -7.38 9.49
N GLN A 24 -8.37 -8.62 9.63
CA GLN A 24 -8.10 -9.24 10.93
C GLN A 24 -6.68 -8.90 11.41
N THR A 25 -5.71 -8.93 10.50
CA THR A 25 -4.28 -8.78 10.79
C THR A 25 -3.74 -7.41 10.36
N GLY A 26 -4.44 -6.72 9.46
CA GLY A 26 -3.96 -5.50 8.82
C GLY A 26 -2.92 -5.75 7.72
N SER A 27 -2.77 -6.99 7.26
CA SER A 27 -1.81 -7.35 6.21
C SER A 27 -2.24 -6.77 4.86
N LEU A 28 -1.26 -6.25 4.11
CA LEU A 28 -1.45 -5.73 2.76
C LEU A 28 -0.83 -6.72 1.77
N THR A 29 -1.61 -7.20 0.80
CA THR A 29 -1.19 -8.17 -0.20
C THR A 29 -1.32 -7.56 -1.58
N ILE A 30 -0.23 -7.53 -2.36
CA ILE A 30 -0.26 -7.11 -3.76
C ILE A 30 -0.17 -8.37 -4.62
N THR A 31 -1.17 -8.58 -5.47
CA THR A 31 -1.29 -9.76 -6.35
C THR A 31 -0.79 -9.48 -7.76
N ASN A 32 -0.60 -10.53 -8.57
CA ASN A 32 -0.15 -10.44 -9.96
C ASN A 32 1.13 -9.60 -10.13
N ILE A 33 2.14 -9.92 -9.31
CA ILE A 33 3.43 -9.25 -9.27
C ILE A 33 4.23 -9.53 -10.56
N THR A 34 4.81 -8.48 -11.13
CA THR A 34 5.71 -8.53 -12.30
C THR A 34 7.07 -7.93 -11.95
N THR A 35 8.07 -8.09 -12.81
CA THR A 35 9.39 -7.45 -12.60
C THR A 35 9.31 -5.92 -12.49
N ARG A 36 8.31 -5.30 -13.13
CA ARG A 36 7.98 -3.86 -13.03
C ARG A 36 7.50 -3.45 -11.64
N ASP A 37 7.07 -4.42 -10.83
CA ASP A 37 6.67 -4.18 -9.46
C ASP A 37 7.88 -4.12 -8.51
N SER A 38 9.12 -4.25 -8.99
CA SER A 38 10.30 -3.93 -8.17
C SER A 38 10.33 -2.44 -7.76
N GLY A 39 10.94 -2.12 -6.64
CA GLY A 39 11.14 -0.75 -6.21
C GLY A 39 11.18 -0.55 -4.70
N LEU A 40 11.12 0.73 -4.32
CA LEU A 40 11.02 1.18 -2.94
C LEU A 40 9.56 1.24 -2.52
N TYR A 41 9.24 0.66 -1.37
CA TYR A 41 7.90 0.66 -0.80
C TYR A 41 7.94 1.32 0.57
N GLU A 42 7.05 2.27 0.82
CA GLU A 42 6.86 2.88 2.13
C GLU A 42 5.55 2.41 2.76
N LEU A 43 5.64 1.72 3.90
CA LEU A 43 4.50 1.42 4.75
C LEU A 43 4.29 2.56 5.74
N ARG A 44 3.15 3.26 5.62
CA ARG A 44 2.72 4.32 6.54
C ARG A 44 1.52 3.86 7.36
N ILE A 45 1.70 3.76 8.68
CA ILE A 45 0.64 3.41 9.63
C ILE A 45 0.31 4.64 10.47
N THR A 46 -0.93 5.11 10.38
CA THR A 46 -1.44 6.24 11.16
C THR A 46 -2.37 5.72 12.26
N SER A 47 -2.09 6.04 13.52
CA SER A 47 -2.98 5.71 14.64
C SER A 47 -4.06 6.77 14.83
N LYS A 48 -5.15 6.41 15.53
CA LYS A 48 -6.19 7.37 15.96
C LYS A 48 -5.66 8.53 16.81
N SER A 49 -4.54 8.33 17.49
CA SER A 49 -3.85 9.38 18.27
C SER A 49 -2.94 10.28 17.42
N GLY A 50 -2.95 10.13 16.09
CA GLY A 50 -2.11 10.90 15.17
C GLY A 50 -0.65 10.45 15.13
N ARG A 51 -0.28 9.35 15.81
CA ARG A 51 1.09 8.81 15.72
C ARG A 51 1.26 8.13 14.37
N ILE A 52 2.33 8.50 13.66
CA ILE A 52 2.69 7.92 12.36
C ILE A 52 3.90 7.01 12.55
N ARG A 53 3.80 5.77 12.07
CA ARG A 53 4.93 4.84 11.93
C ARG A 53 5.21 4.63 10.45
N ARG A 54 6.51 4.65 10.11
CA ARG A 54 6.99 4.43 8.74
C ARG A 54 7.93 3.25 8.71
N LYS A 55 7.87 2.45 7.65
CA LYS A 55 8.85 1.41 7.37
C LYS A 55 9.09 1.34 5.87
N ILE A 56 10.37 1.31 5.50
CA ILE A 56 10.79 1.23 4.10
C ILE A 56 11.15 -0.22 3.78
N PHE A 57 10.72 -0.69 2.62
CA PHE A 57 11.06 -1.99 2.06
C PHE A 57 11.67 -1.81 0.68
N ILE A 58 12.74 -2.54 0.40
CA ILE A 58 13.30 -2.65 -0.94
C ILE A 58 12.83 -4.00 -1.49
N VAL A 59 12.07 -3.95 -2.57
CA VAL A 59 11.50 -5.14 -3.21
C VAL A 59 12.15 -5.31 -4.58
N ALA A 60 12.71 -6.50 -4.82
CA ALA A 60 13.26 -6.89 -6.10
C ALA A 60 12.57 -8.18 -6.57
N VAL A 61 12.01 -8.13 -7.78
CA VAL A 61 11.30 -9.24 -8.42
C VAL A 61 12.08 -9.65 -9.66
N PHE A 62 12.40 -10.93 -9.76
CA PHE A 62 13.10 -11.52 -10.90
C PHE A 62 12.17 -12.48 -11.64
N GLY A 63 12.38 -12.61 -12.96
CA GLY A 63 11.60 -13.49 -13.84
C GLY A 63 12.24 -14.85 -14.04
#